data_AF-A0A7W9Q5K4-F1
#
_entry.id   AF-A0A7W9Q5K4-F1
#
_cell.length_a   1.000
_cell.length_b   1.000
_cell.length_c   1.000
_cell.angle_alpha   90.00
_cell.angle_beta   90.00
_cell.angle_gamma   90.00
#
_symmetry.space_group_name_H-M   'P 1'
#
loop_
_entity.id
_entity.type
_entity.pdbx_description
1 polymer ?
#
loop_
_entity_poly.entity_id
_entity_poly.type
_entity_poly.pdbx_seq_one_letter_code
_entity_poly.pdbx_strand_id
1 'polypeptide(L)'
;MDADLRHAPSRSRLMREYLRRMALWSEKLGEFADGPFADLAREVSPYAVVEEERVIERVVEQLAERGAQIRAQALCRASLRWAGLRARKPAGSSLLPDPFEPMLMLFERGGGFNVENGVADFGFLCVSLRSWQENALASPIVELDDGVLDDLDAMAD
;
A
#
# COMPACT_ATOMS: atom_id res chain seq x y z
N MET A 1 -17.23 5.21 -19.07
CA MET A 1 -16.14 5.77 -18.26
C MET A 1 -15.06 4.72 -18.15
N ASP A 2 -13.78 5.11 -18.22
CA ASP A 2 -12.66 4.17 -18.05
C ASP A 2 -12.77 3.51 -16.66
N ALA A 3 -12.53 2.20 -16.57
CA ALA A 3 -12.69 1.45 -15.32
C ALA A 3 -11.77 2.01 -14.21
N ASP A 4 -10.61 2.54 -14.61
CA ASP A 4 -9.63 3.20 -13.73
C ASP A 4 -10.20 4.46 -13.05
N LEU A 5 -11.04 5.22 -13.77
CA LEU A 5 -11.66 6.45 -13.28
C LEU A 5 -12.88 6.16 -12.41
N ARG A 6 -13.62 5.09 -12.72
CA ARG A 6 -14.79 4.66 -11.94
C ARG A 6 -14.43 4.40 -10.48
N HIS A 7 -13.28 3.79 -10.23
CA HIS A 7 -12.85 3.45 -8.87
C HIS A 7 -11.93 4.50 -8.23
N ALA A 8 -11.77 5.69 -8.83
CA ALA A 8 -10.94 6.74 -8.24
C ALA A 8 -11.34 7.10 -6.78
N PRO A 9 -12.64 7.17 -6.40
CA PRO A 9 -13.04 7.46 -5.02
C PRO A 9 -12.52 6.45 -4.01
N SER A 10 -12.85 5.17 -4.18
CA SER A 10 -12.41 4.08 -3.31
C SER A 10 -10.89 3.96 -3.28
N ARG A 11 -10.23 4.04 -4.44
CA ARG A 11 -8.76 3.96 -4.56
C ARG A 11 -8.07 5.12 -3.83
N SER A 12 -8.63 6.33 -3.87
CA SER A 12 -8.09 7.46 -3.09
C SER A 12 -8.20 7.24 -1.57
N ARG A 13 -9.29 6.59 -1.11
CA ARG A 13 -9.50 6.26 0.31
C ARG A 13 -8.59 5.13 0.77
N LEU A 14 -8.40 4.12 -0.08
CA LEU A 14 -7.43 3.04 0.15
C LEU A 14 -6.00 3.56 0.23
N MET A 15 -5.61 4.51 -0.63
CA MET A 15 -4.30 5.17 -0.54
C MET A 15 -4.14 5.93 0.79
N ARG A 16 -5.17 6.66 1.22
CA ARG A 16 -5.13 7.34 2.54
C ARG A 16 -5.02 6.36 3.69
N GLU A 17 -5.72 5.22 3.61
CA GLU A 17 -5.63 4.17 4.62
C GLU A 17 -4.24 3.50 4.62
N TYR A 18 -3.64 3.27 3.45
CA TYR A 18 -2.25 2.83 3.31
C TYR A 18 -1.29 3.80 4.03
N LEU A 19 -1.39 5.10 3.72
CA LEU A 19 -0.54 6.14 4.32
C LEU A 19 -0.73 6.19 5.85
N ARG A 20 -1.97 6.05 6.33
CA ARG A 20 -2.27 5.98 7.77
C ARG A 20 -1.58 4.79 8.42
N ARG A 21 -1.72 3.60 7.84
CA ARG A 21 -1.12 2.38 8.41
C ARG A 21 0.41 2.44 8.37
N MET A 22 1.01 2.93 7.28
CA MET A 22 2.46 3.17 7.20
C MET A 22 2.93 4.19 8.23
N ALA A 23 2.17 5.25 8.46
CA ALA A 23 2.48 6.25 9.48
C ALA A 23 2.47 5.69 10.91
N LEU A 24 1.55 4.80 11.24
CA LEU A 24 1.57 4.10 12.53
C LEU A 24 2.83 3.24 12.71
N TRP A 25 3.31 2.63 11.61
CA TRP A 25 4.58 1.90 11.62
C TRP A 25 5.78 2.84 11.76
N SER A 26 5.80 3.98 11.08
CA SER A 26 6.84 5.00 11.25
C SER A 26 6.85 5.58 12.67
N GLU A 27 5.70 5.78 13.30
CA GLU A 27 5.63 6.23 14.69
C GLU A 27 6.33 5.23 15.63
N LYS A 28 6.16 3.93 15.37
CA LYS A 28 6.74 2.87 16.20
C LYS A 28 8.23 2.61 15.93
N LEU A 29 8.66 2.72 14.68
CA LEU A 29 10.00 2.31 14.23
C LEU A 29 10.94 3.49 13.93
N GLY A 30 10.41 4.71 13.87
CA GLY A 30 11.08 5.88 13.34
C GLY A 30 10.72 6.16 11.88
N GLU A 31 11.07 7.35 11.41
CA GLU A 31 10.86 7.77 10.02
C GLU A 31 11.64 6.90 9.04
N PHE A 32 10.98 6.45 7.97
CA PHE A 32 11.60 5.65 6.92
C PHE A 32 12.26 6.54 5.87
N ALA A 33 13.48 6.21 5.46
CA ALA A 33 14.24 6.98 4.48
C ALA A 33 13.55 7.08 3.10
N ASP A 34 12.89 6.00 2.68
CA ASP A 34 12.15 5.94 1.41
C ASP A 34 10.70 6.45 1.53
N GLY A 35 10.38 7.11 2.66
CA GLY A 35 9.06 7.67 2.94
C GLY A 35 7.98 6.61 3.06
N PRO A 36 6.72 6.92 2.68
CA PRO A 36 5.59 6.04 2.94
C PRO A 36 5.60 4.78 2.08
N PHE A 37 6.45 4.69 1.05
CA PHE A 37 6.55 3.52 0.17
C PHE A 37 7.73 2.60 0.49
N ALA A 38 8.36 2.79 1.66
CA ALA A 38 9.47 1.98 2.13
C ALA A 38 9.12 0.50 2.24
N ASP A 39 10.13 -0.36 2.08
CA ASP A 39 10.01 -1.80 2.31
C ASP A 39 10.01 -2.10 3.81
N LEU A 40 8.83 -2.06 4.41
CA LEU A 40 8.66 -2.26 5.86
C LEU A 40 9.24 -3.59 6.36
N ALA A 41 9.25 -4.64 5.54
CA ALA A 41 9.83 -5.92 5.95
C ALA A 41 11.34 -5.79 6.18
N ARG A 42 12.02 -5.01 5.32
CA ARG A 42 13.44 -4.69 5.50
C ARG A 42 13.69 -3.78 6.70
N GLU A 43 12.81 -2.81 6.97
CA GLU A 43 12.91 -1.96 8.16
C GLU A 43 12.76 -2.76 9.47
N VAL A 44 11.85 -3.74 9.49
CA VAL A 44 11.58 -4.57 10.68
C VAL A 44 12.61 -5.69 10.87
N SER A 45 13.06 -6.32 9.78
CA SER A 45 13.98 -7.44 9.86
C SER A 45 14.77 -7.64 8.56
N PRO A 46 15.87 -6.89 8.36
CA PRO A 46 16.67 -6.97 7.13
C PRO A 46 17.13 -8.39 6.78
N TYR A 47 17.46 -9.20 7.80
CA TYR A 47 18.01 -10.53 7.65
C TYR A 47 16.96 -11.63 7.38
N ALA A 48 15.72 -11.44 7.81
CA ALA A 48 14.66 -12.45 7.67
C ALA A 48 14.01 -12.47 6.27
N VAL A 49 14.39 -11.55 5.40
CA VAL A 49 13.80 -11.36 4.06
C VAL A 49 14.46 -12.25 2.98
N VAL A 50 15.65 -12.80 3.26
CA VAL A 50 16.52 -13.42 2.24
C VAL A 50 16.02 -14.77 1.72
N GLU A 51 15.28 -15.54 2.52
CA GLU A 51 14.95 -16.95 2.19
C GLU A 51 14.01 -17.10 0.98
N GLU A 52 13.10 -16.14 0.77
CA GLU A 52 12.08 -16.18 -0.30
C GLU A 52 12.40 -15.26 -1.47
N GLU A 53 13.54 -14.57 -1.43
CA GLU A 53 13.87 -13.49 -2.36
C GLU A 53 13.81 -13.93 -3.83
N ARG A 54 14.25 -15.16 -4.14
CA ARG A 54 14.19 -15.71 -5.52
C ARG A 54 12.78 -15.94 -6.03
N VAL A 55 11.81 -16.23 -5.17
CA VAL A 55 10.41 -16.39 -5.57
C VAL A 55 9.80 -15.01 -5.79
N ILE A 56 10.08 -14.07 -4.87
CA ILE A 56 9.58 -12.70 -4.93
C ILE A 56 10.07 -12.01 -6.20
N GLU A 57 11.36 -12.06 -6.50
CA GLU A 57 11.89 -11.41 -7.71
C GLU A 57 11.32 -12.01 -8.99
N ARG A 58 11.05 -13.32 -9.04
CA ARG A 58 10.35 -13.94 -10.19
C ARG A 58 8.93 -13.40 -10.38
N VAL A 59 8.19 -13.20 -9.29
CA VAL A 59 6.85 -12.58 -9.37
C VAL A 59 6.95 -11.15 -9.88
N VAL A 60 7.91 -10.38 -9.36
CA VAL A 60 8.12 -8.98 -9.77
C VAL A 60 8.56 -8.87 -11.23
N GLU A 61 9.44 -9.76 -11.70
CA GLU A 61 9.84 -9.86 -13.11
C GLU A 61 8.63 -10.13 -14.01
N GLN A 62 7.77 -11.09 -13.64
CA GLN A 62 6.54 -11.38 -14.39
C GLN A 62 5.58 -10.19 -14.44
N LEU A 63 5.50 -9.38 -13.37
CA LEU A 63 4.73 -8.15 -13.38
C LEU A 63 5.36 -7.09 -14.32
N ALA A 64 6.68 -6.97 -14.30
CA ALA A 64 7.41 -6.05 -15.17
C ALA A 64 7.22 -6.40 -16.66
N GLU A 65 7.30 -7.69 -17.01
CA GLU A 65 7.04 -8.21 -18.37
C GLU A 65 5.62 -7.90 -18.85
N ARG A 66 4.66 -7.78 -17.92
CA ARG A 66 3.27 -7.40 -18.18
C ARG A 66 3.04 -5.89 -18.17
N GLY A 67 4.10 -5.09 -18.06
CA GLY A 67 4.02 -3.63 -18.11
C GLY A 67 3.69 -2.95 -16.79
N ALA A 68 3.81 -3.64 -15.64
CA ALA A 68 3.62 -3.02 -14.34
C ALA A 68 4.63 -1.88 -14.14
N GLN A 69 4.17 -0.74 -13.62
CA GLN A 69 5.03 0.40 -13.31
C GLN A 69 6.05 0.07 -12.20
N ILE A 70 7.21 0.72 -12.20
CA ILE A 70 8.29 0.50 -11.23
C ILE A 70 7.80 0.59 -9.77
N ARG A 71 6.88 1.52 -9.48
CA ARG A 71 6.32 1.67 -8.13
C ARG A 71 5.42 0.50 -7.74
N ALA A 72 4.59 0.01 -8.65
CA ALA A 72 3.77 -1.17 -8.42
C ALA A 72 4.64 -2.42 -8.20
N GLN A 73 5.73 -2.55 -8.96
CA GLN A 73 6.74 -3.60 -8.76
C GLN A 73 7.38 -3.51 -7.36
N ALA A 74 7.81 -2.33 -6.94
CA ALA A 74 8.41 -2.12 -5.62
C ALA A 74 7.42 -2.41 -4.47
N LEU A 75 6.16 -1.99 -4.62
CA LEU A 75 5.10 -2.28 -3.66
C LEU A 75 4.77 -3.77 -3.59
N CYS A 76 4.70 -4.46 -4.72
CA CYS A 76 4.50 -5.91 -4.75
C CYS A 76 5.65 -6.64 -4.05
N ARG A 77 6.90 -6.23 -4.32
CA ARG A 77 8.07 -6.76 -3.63
C ARG A 77 7.97 -6.56 -2.11
N ALA A 78 7.69 -5.34 -1.66
CA ALA A 78 7.56 -5.01 -0.25
C ALA A 78 6.40 -5.78 0.42
N SER A 79 5.26 -5.92 -0.24
CA SER A 79 4.09 -6.63 0.30
C SER A 79 4.34 -8.13 0.43
N LEU A 80 4.99 -8.76 -0.55
CA LEU A 80 5.34 -10.19 -0.48
C LEU A 80 6.37 -10.46 0.63
N ARG A 81 7.39 -9.61 0.76
CA ARG A 81 8.37 -9.72 1.86
C ARG A 81 7.70 -9.56 3.22
N TRP A 82 6.77 -8.62 3.33
CA TRP A 82 5.99 -8.40 4.54
C TRP A 82 5.13 -9.61 4.89
N ALA A 83 4.43 -10.18 3.91
CA ALA A 83 3.63 -11.38 4.09
C ALA A 83 4.49 -12.57 4.59
N GLY A 84 5.65 -12.80 3.98
CA GLY A 84 6.59 -13.85 4.43
C GLY A 84 7.09 -13.61 5.86
N LEU A 85 7.44 -12.36 6.21
CA LEU A 85 7.84 -12.01 7.58
C LEU A 85 6.72 -12.26 8.60
N ARG A 86 5.47 -11.90 8.27
CA ARG A 86 4.30 -12.15 9.12
C ARG A 86 4.01 -13.65 9.27
N ALA A 87 4.15 -14.44 8.22
CA ALA A 87 3.96 -15.89 8.27
C ALA A 87 4.96 -16.58 9.22
N ARG A 88 6.20 -16.08 9.29
CA ARG A 88 7.26 -16.58 10.20
C ARG A 88 7.08 -16.13 11.66
N LYS A 89 6.36 -15.03 11.92
CA LYS A 89 6.08 -14.51 13.26
C LYS A 89 4.57 -14.54 13.54
N PRO A 90 4.00 -15.71 13.86
CA PRO A 90 2.57 -15.83 14.09
C PRO A 90 2.14 -14.91 15.25
N ALA A 91 1.05 -14.17 15.00
CA ALA A 91 0.27 -13.32 15.90
C ALA A 91 0.94 -12.96 17.25
N GLY A 92 1.55 -11.78 17.33
CA GLY A 92 1.99 -11.22 18.62
C GLY A 92 3.07 -10.13 18.57
N SER A 93 3.86 -10.00 17.49
CA SER A 93 5.00 -9.07 17.50
C SER A 93 4.65 -7.61 17.19
N SER A 94 3.43 -7.32 16.72
CA SER A 94 2.94 -5.96 16.52
C SER A 94 1.41 -5.93 16.55
N LEU A 95 0.84 -5.07 17.40
CA LEU A 95 -0.59 -4.74 17.41
C LEU A 95 -1.00 -3.82 16.24
N LEU A 96 -0.06 -3.42 15.39
CA LEU A 96 -0.32 -2.50 14.28
C LEU A 96 -0.95 -3.24 13.08
N PRO A 97 -1.83 -2.56 12.34
CA PRO A 97 -2.51 -3.12 11.17
C PRO A 97 -1.53 -3.43 10.04
N ASP A 98 -1.92 -4.33 9.12
CA ASP A 98 -1.16 -4.60 7.90
C ASP A 98 -1.16 -3.37 7.00
N PRO A 99 -0.01 -2.76 6.69
CA PRO A 99 -0.01 -1.60 5.84
C PRO A 99 -0.34 -1.93 4.39
N PHE A 100 -0.07 -3.13 3.88
CA PHE A 100 -0.20 -3.43 2.45
C PHE A 100 -1.58 -3.93 2.02
N GLU A 101 -2.45 -4.32 2.96
CA GLU A 101 -3.81 -4.77 2.68
C GLU A 101 -4.65 -3.73 1.88
N PRO A 102 -4.67 -2.43 2.22
CA PRO A 102 -5.32 -1.41 1.38
C PRO A 102 -4.73 -1.30 -0.03
N MET A 103 -3.42 -1.54 -0.19
CA MET A 103 -2.77 -1.48 -1.51
C MET A 103 -3.14 -2.66 -2.39
N LEU A 104 -3.31 -3.85 -1.81
CA LEU A 104 -3.80 -5.02 -2.54
C LEU A 104 -5.20 -4.74 -3.09
N MET A 105 -6.12 -4.28 -2.25
CA MET A 105 -7.48 -3.90 -2.69
C MET A 105 -7.44 -2.79 -3.74
N LEU A 106 -6.54 -1.81 -3.60
CA LEU A 106 -6.38 -0.73 -4.59
C LEU A 106 -6.02 -1.27 -5.97
N PHE A 107 -5.13 -2.28 -6.04
CA PHE A 107 -4.75 -2.92 -7.30
C PHE A 107 -5.80 -3.89 -7.84
N GLU A 108 -6.54 -4.59 -6.97
CA GLU A 108 -7.65 -5.47 -7.35
C GLU A 108 -8.81 -4.70 -8.00
N ARG A 109 -8.99 -3.44 -7.59
CA ARG A 109 -9.93 -2.50 -8.24
C ARG A 109 -9.43 -1.97 -9.59
N GLY A 110 -8.26 -2.40 -10.06
CA GLY A 110 -7.71 -2.00 -11.35
C GLY A 110 -7.08 -0.61 -11.35
N GLY A 111 -6.43 -0.30 -12.46
CA GLY A 111 -5.73 0.96 -12.68
C GLY A 111 -4.43 1.15 -11.91
N GLY A 112 -3.84 2.34 -12.08
CA GLY A 112 -2.60 2.76 -11.43
C GLY A 112 -2.72 4.13 -10.77
N PHE A 113 -1.66 4.55 -10.10
CA PHE A 113 -1.53 5.91 -9.60
C PHE A 113 -0.12 6.41 -9.91
N ASN A 114 -0.02 7.69 -10.22
CA ASN A 114 1.28 8.35 -10.34
C ASN A 114 1.54 9.14 -9.07
N VAL A 115 2.81 9.38 -8.75
CA VAL A 115 3.16 10.26 -7.65
C VAL A 115 4.11 11.31 -8.16
N GLU A 116 3.68 12.57 -8.02
CA GLU A 116 4.44 13.74 -8.40
C GLU A 116 4.31 14.79 -7.30
N ASN A 117 5.42 15.46 -6.97
CA ASN A 117 5.44 16.56 -5.98
C ASN A 117 4.76 16.24 -4.63
N GLY A 118 4.90 15.00 -4.14
CA GLY A 118 4.31 14.58 -2.87
C GLY A 118 2.80 14.34 -2.92
N VAL A 119 2.25 14.11 -4.10
CA VAL A 119 0.82 13.85 -4.33
C VAL A 119 0.65 12.58 -5.15
N ALA A 120 -0.19 11.66 -4.71
CA ALA A 120 -0.65 10.52 -5.49
C ALA A 120 -1.90 10.89 -6.31
N ASP A 121 -1.84 10.68 -7.61
CA ASP A 121 -2.85 11.06 -8.59
C ASP A 121 -3.64 9.84 -9.08
N PHE A 122 -4.98 9.94 -9.02
CA PHE A 122 -5.97 8.96 -9.46
C PHE A 122 -6.88 9.53 -10.56
N GLY A 123 -6.39 10.49 -11.35
CA GLY A 123 -7.14 11.19 -12.40
C GLY A 123 -7.79 12.47 -11.88
N PHE A 124 -9.03 12.38 -11.41
CA PHE A 124 -9.77 13.56 -10.89
C PHE A 124 -9.62 13.76 -9.37
N LEU A 125 -8.99 12.80 -8.69
CA LEU A 125 -8.75 12.81 -7.26
C LEU A 125 -7.27 12.68 -6.97
N CYS A 126 -6.80 13.51 -6.04
CA CYS A 126 -5.42 13.56 -5.60
C CYS A 126 -5.33 13.34 -4.10
N VAL A 127 -4.33 12.56 -3.66
CA VAL A 127 -4.03 12.30 -2.26
C VAL A 127 -2.66 12.87 -1.94
N SER A 128 -2.61 13.91 -1.10
CA SER A 128 -1.33 14.40 -0.58
C SER A 128 -0.69 13.34 0.32
N LEU A 129 0.58 13.04 0.08
CA LEU A 129 1.31 12.04 0.86
C LEU A 129 1.54 12.48 2.29
N ARG A 130 1.72 13.79 2.54
CA ARG A 130 1.95 14.40 3.87
C ARG A 130 3.11 13.76 4.66
N SER A 131 3.42 14.32 5.82
CA SER A 131 4.34 13.68 6.77
C SER A 131 3.69 12.47 7.45
N TRP A 132 4.49 11.58 8.03
CA TRP A 132 3.93 10.45 8.78
C TRP A 132 3.13 10.94 10.00
N GLN A 133 3.56 12.01 10.66
CA GLN A 133 2.87 12.61 11.80
C GLN A 133 1.44 13.05 11.44
N GLU A 134 1.26 13.62 10.24
CA GLU A 134 -0.05 14.07 9.77
C GLU A 134 -0.97 12.92 9.34
N ASN A 135 -0.41 11.75 9.05
CA ASN A 135 -1.16 10.57 8.64
C ASN A 135 -1.40 9.58 9.78
N ALA A 136 -0.70 9.68 10.91
CA ALA A 136 -0.81 8.78 12.08
C ALA A 136 -2.15 8.96 12.83
N LEU A 137 -3.26 8.68 12.17
CA LEU A 137 -4.61 8.78 12.70
C LEU A 137 -5.02 7.49 13.42
N ALA A 138 -5.67 7.65 14.57
CA ALA A 138 -6.14 6.53 15.38
C ALA A 138 -7.23 5.71 14.66
N SER A 139 -8.19 6.38 14.04
CA SER A 139 -9.31 5.72 13.36
C SER A 139 -9.00 5.38 11.89
N PRO A 140 -9.47 4.23 11.39
CA PRO A 140 -9.43 3.91 9.96
C PRO A 140 -10.05 5.00 9.09
N ILE A 141 -9.48 5.23 7.90
CA ILE A 141 -10.03 6.17 6.90
C ILE A 141 -11.22 5.53 6.18
N VAL A 142 -11.17 4.23 5.96
CA VAL A 142 -12.18 3.44 5.26
C VAL A 142 -12.14 2.02 5.79
N GLU A 143 -13.30 1.36 5.80
CA GLU A 143 -13.39 -0.07 6.06
C GLU A 143 -12.95 -0.84 4.80
N LEU A 144 -12.18 -1.89 4.99
CA LEU A 144 -11.67 -2.74 3.89
C LEU A 144 -12.70 -3.80 3.55
N ASP A 145 -13.89 -3.35 3.14
CA ASP A 145 -15.02 -4.17 2.72
C ASP A 145 -15.42 -3.78 1.30
N ASP A 146 -15.60 -4.79 0.43
CA ASP A 146 -15.90 -4.54 -0.99
C ASP A 146 -17.21 -3.76 -1.17
N GLY A 147 -18.23 -4.01 -0.34
CA GLY A 147 -19.50 -3.29 -0.40
C GLY A 147 -19.34 -1.81 -0.04
N VAL A 148 -18.57 -1.51 1.00
CA VAL A 148 -18.25 -0.12 1.40
C VAL A 148 -17.48 0.60 0.28
N LEU A 149 -16.53 -0.07 -0.37
CA LEU A 149 -15.74 0.52 -1.44
C LEU A 149 -16.56 0.71 -2.72
N ASP A 150 -17.46 -0.21 -3.03
CA ASP A 150 -18.38 -0.11 -4.16
C ASP A 150 -19.39 1.03 -3.96
N ASP A 151 -19.92 1.20 -2.75
CA ASP A 151 -20.80 2.32 -2.40
C ASP A 151 -20.08 3.68 -2.58
N LEU A 152 -18.81 3.78 -2.18
CA LEU A 152 -18.01 4.99 -2.37
C LEU A 152 -17.87 5.37 -3.85
N ASP A 153 -17.73 4.37 -4.73
CA ASP A 153 -17.59 4.59 -6.15
C ASP A 153 -18.93 4.96 -6.80
N ALA A 154 -20.03 4.34 -6.37
CA ALA A 154 -21.37 4.65 -6.86
C ALA A 154 -21.86 6.05 -6.45
N MET A 155 -21.40 6.58 -5.30
CA MET A 155 -21.77 7.93 -4.84
C MET A 155 -21.07 9.06 -5.61
N ALA A 156 -20.07 8.75 -6.42
CA ALA A 156 -19.30 9.73 -7.19
C ALA A 156 -19.71 9.82 -8.67
N ASP A 157 -20.62 8.94 -9.12
CA ASP A 157 -21.23 8.92 -10.45
C ASP A 157 -22.31 10.01 -10.64
#